data_AF-A0A4Q5Z7E8-F1
#
_entry.id   AF-A0A4Q5Z7E8-F1
#
_cell.length_a   1.000
_cell.length_b   1.000
_cell.length_c   1.000
_cell.angle_alpha   90.00
_cell.angle_beta   90.00
_cell.angle_gamma   90.00
#
_symmetry.space_group_name_H-M   'P 1'
#
loop_
_entity.id
_entity.type
_entity.pdbx_description
1 polymer ?
#
loop_
_entity_poly.entity_id
_entity_poly.type
_entity_poly.pdbx_seq_one_letter_code
_entity_poly.pdbx_strand_id
1 'polypeptide(L)'
;AEGNDEQFVSAAGSFPRFNKAGDRIYYQLGSGMNSIKISGDDERAHVKSTYGSQFTISPDEKWIAFIDLHKAYVAALPQTGKPLDIGSGTSDFPVKVISKDAGFNLHWSTDSRQLHYTLGSQYYTINLEERFSFIANKPDSLFKIPEKGIPVELEVTSDKPKGLIALTNARIITMKGDEIIDNGTVLIEDNKIKLIGRSGEVQVPADAKQIDCTGKTILPGFIDAHAHGNHFRSGITPQKHWAYYANLAYGVTTMHDPSANSEMVFAQSELVKAGLQVGPRVFSTGTILYGADGSFKAVINSLEDARSALRRTKALGAFSVKSYNQPRREQRQQIIQAARELNMEVVPEGGSFFYHNLSMILDGHTTIEHNMPVAPLFKDVREIWKRASTAYTPTLIVSYAGVSGEYYWYQHSNVWEKERLLRFTPRSVIDTRSRHRTMLPEEEYENG
;
A
#
# COMPACT_ATOMS: atom_id res chain seq x y z
N ALA A 1 27.21 8.84 20.98
CA ALA A 1 27.62 10.05 20.24
C ALA A 1 26.53 11.08 20.46
N GLU A 2 26.87 12.25 21.00
CA GLU A 2 25.89 13.31 21.32
C GLU A 2 25.37 14.07 20.08
N GLY A 3 25.76 13.65 18.86
CA GLY A 3 25.25 14.20 17.60
C GLY A 3 25.86 15.54 17.17
N ASN A 4 26.86 16.06 17.89
CA ASN A 4 27.39 17.40 17.65
C ASN A 4 28.41 17.49 16.50
N ASP A 5 29.01 16.37 16.08
CA ASP A 5 30.01 16.30 15.02
C ASP A 5 29.48 15.52 13.81
N GLU A 6 28.49 16.09 13.11
CA GLU A 6 27.95 15.50 11.88
C GLU A 6 28.96 15.65 10.73
N GLN A 7 29.40 14.52 10.17
CA GLN A 7 30.22 14.49 8.97
C GLN A 7 29.41 13.95 7.80
N PHE A 8 29.35 14.71 6.70
CA PHE A 8 28.79 14.23 5.45
C PHE A 8 29.71 13.17 4.83
N VAL A 9 29.18 11.98 4.57
CA VAL A 9 29.91 10.85 3.97
C VAL A 9 29.49 10.62 2.52
N SER A 10 28.18 10.55 2.25
CA SER A 10 27.64 10.35 0.90
C SER A 10 26.21 10.88 0.80
N ALA A 11 25.83 11.37 -0.38
CA ALA A 11 24.47 11.77 -0.73
C ALA A 11 23.64 10.62 -1.32
N ALA A 12 24.25 9.46 -1.55
CA ALA A 12 23.64 8.34 -2.24
C ALA A 12 23.50 7.12 -1.33
N GLY A 13 22.47 6.32 -1.63
CA GLY A 13 22.24 5.03 -1.01
C GLY A 13 21.17 5.02 0.08
N SER A 14 20.87 3.83 0.57
CA SER A 14 19.87 3.57 1.60
C SER A 14 20.31 2.45 2.55
N PHE A 15 19.62 2.33 3.69
CA PHE A 15 19.89 1.31 4.73
C PHE A 15 21.35 1.27 5.22
N PRO A 16 21.95 2.41 5.62
CA PRO A 16 23.35 2.44 6.04
C PRO A 16 23.57 1.62 7.32
N ARG A 17 24.67 0.86 7.37
CA ARG A 17 25.14 0.15 8.57
C ARG A 17 26.66 0.20 8.67
N PHE A 18 27.16 0.41 9.89
CA PHE A 18 28.58 0.32 10.16
C PHE A 18 29.08 -1.13 10.05
N ASN A 19 30.31 -1.29 9.59
CA ASN A 19 31.06 -2.53 9.73
C ASN A 19 31.47 -2.75 11.20
N LYS A 20 32.07 -3.92 11.50
CA LYS A 20 32.42 -4.26 12.88
C LYS A 20 33.43 -3.28 13.51
N ALA A 21 34.35 -2.74 12.72
CA ALA A 21 35.36 -1.80 13.18
C ALA A 21 34.83 -0.37 13.35
N GLY A 22 33.66 -0.05 12.81
CA GLY A 22 33.07 1.29 12.84
C GLY A 22 33.75 2.29 11.89
N ASP A 23 34.68 1.86 11.05
CA ASP A 23 35.45 2.72 10.13
C ASP A 23 34.88 2.75 8.70
N ARG A 24 33.85 1.94 8.43
CA ARG A 24 33.21 1.82 7.12
C ARG A 24 31.69 1.66 7.25
N ILE A 25 30.97 2.20 6.27
CA ILE A 25 29.52 2.12 6.19
C ILE A 25 29.16 1.30 4.95
N TYR A 26 28.43 0.21 5.13
CA TYR A 26 27.74 -0.53 4.08
C TYR A 26 26.37 0.11 3.81
N TYR A 27 25.97 0.21 2.56
CA TYR A 27 24.68 0.76 2.15
C TYR A 27 24.24 0.15 0.82
N GLN A 28 22.92 0.15 0.58
CA GLN A 28 22.36 -0.25 -0.69
C GLN A 28 22.45 0.91 -1.70
N LEU A 29 22.86 0.60 -2.92
CA LEU A 29 22.86 1.52 -4.06
C LEU A 29 22.19 0.83 -5.25
N GLY A 30 20.97 1.27 -5.59
CA GLY A 30 20.14 0.57 -6.58
C GLY A 30 19.82 -0.86 -6.14
N SER A 31 20.05 -1.83 -7.04
CA SER A 31 19.91 -3.27 -6.76
C SER A 31 21.23 -3.92 -6.30
N GLY A 32 22.18 -3.12 -5.82
CA GLY A 32 23.46 -3.60 -5.30
C GLY A 32 23.77 -3.08 -3.90
N MET A 33 24.87 -3.56 -3.34
CA MET A 33 25.38 -3.12 -2.03
C MET A 33 26.80 -2.63 -2.18
N ASN A 34 27.03 -1.42 -1.67
CA ASN A 34 28.32 -0.75 -1.66
C ASN A 34 28.78 -0.52 -0.21
N SER A 35 30.02 -0.08 -0.07
CA SER A 35 30.53 0.47 1.18
C SER A 35 31.42 1.67 0.92
N ILE A 36 31.54 2.56 1.89
CA ILE A 36 32.45 3.71 1.86
C ILE A 36 33.07 3.89 3.25
N LYS A 37 34.31 4.36 3.34
CA LYS A 37 34.90 4.69 4.65
C LYS A 37 34.16 5.89 5.26
N ILE A 38 34.21 6.01 6.58
CA ILE A 38 33.63 7.18 7.29
C ILE A 38 34.25 8.51 6.85
N SER A 39 35.44 8.49 6.24
CA SER A 39 36.08 9.69 5.70
C SER A 39 35.49 10.17 4.37
N GLY A 40 34.65 9.36 3.72
CA GLY A 40 34.05 9.64 2.41
C GLY A 40 34.90 9.17 1.21
N ASP A 41 35.99 8.44 1.46
CA ASP A 41 36.85 7.85 0.42
C ASP A 41 36.67 6.33 0.30
N ASP A 42 37.34 5.72 -0.69
CA ASP A 42 37.43 4.27 -0.88
C ASP A 42 36.04 3.57 -0.97
N GLU A 43 35.16 4.11 -1.82
CA GLU A 43 33.90 3.48 -2.17
C GLU A 43 34.15 2.16 -2.92
N ARG A 44 33.45 1.09 -2.49
CA ARG A 44 33.57 -0.26 -3.05
C ARG A 44 32.19 -0.84 -3.30
N ALA A 45 31.96 -1.37 -4.49
CA ALA A 45 30.82 -2.22 -4.76
C ALA A 45 31.14 -3.67 -4.34
N HIS A 46 30.26 -4.28 -3.55
CA HIS A 46 30.42 -5.64 -3.04
C HIS A 46 29.50 -6.63 -3.73
N VAL A 47 28.27 -6.19 -4.01
CA VAL A 47 27.22 -7.06 -4.53
C VAL A 47 26.42 -6.33 -5.59
N LYS A 48 26.03 -7.06 -6.63
CA LYS A 48 25.07 -6.65 -7.65
C LYS A 48 23.96 -7.68 -7.72
N SER A 49 22.75 -7.24 -8.00
CA SER A 49 21.61 -8.11 -8.21
C SER A 49 20.67 -7.51 -9.24
N THR A 50 19.92 -8.36 -9.95
CA THR A 50 18.86 -7.90 -10.86
C THR A 50 17.66 -7.38 -10.07
N TYR A 51 17.22 -8.13 -9.05
CA TYR A 51 16.00 -7.84 -8.28
C TYR A 51 16.25 -7.71 -6.77
N GLY A 52 17.50 -7.86 -6.32
CA GLY A 52 17.87 -7.84 -4.92
C GLY A 52 17.67 -6.47 -4.27
N SER A 53 17.24 -6.48 -3.01
CA SER A 53 17.07 -5.31 -2.16
C SER A 53 17.21 -5.66 -0.67
N GLN A 54 17.27 -4.65 0.19
CA GLN A 54 17.46 -4.75 1.64
C GLN A 54 18.63 -5.67 2.02
N PHE A 55 19.78 -5.44 1.40
CA PHE A 55 21.01 -6.17 1.71
C PHE A 55 21.47 -5.84 3.14
N THR A 56 21.82 -6.87 3.90
CA THR A 56 22.35 -6.72 5.26
C THR A 56 23.42 -7.75 5.54
N ILE A 57 24.55 -7.32 6.07
CA ILE A 57 25.73 -8.15 6.33
C ILE A 57 25.73 -8.58 7.78
N SER A 58 26.17 -9.81 8.05
CA SER A 58 26.37 -10.29 9.42
C SER A 58 27.47 -9.50 10.14
N PRO A 59 27.39 -9.32 11.47
CA PRO A 59 28.43 -8.61 12.23
C PRO A 59 29.85 -9.17 12.07
N ASP A 60 30.02 -10.45 11.73
CA ASP A 60 31.31 -11.07 11.43
C ASP A 60 31.76 -10.95 9.97
N GLU A 61 30.95 -10.29 9.12
CA GLU A 61 31.20 -10.01 7.70
C GLU A 61 31.38 -11.25 6.81
N LYS A 62 30.86 -12.41 7.25
CA LYS A 62 30.91 -13.68 6.51
C LYS A 62 29.63 -14.03 5.77
N TRP A 63 28.52 -13.38 6.12
CA TRP A 63 27.21 -13.67 5.56
C TRP A 63 26.53 -12.41 5.07
N ILE A 64 25.71 -12.58 4.05
CA ILE A 64 24.80 -11.56 3.55
C ILE A 64 23.39 -12.11 3.50
N ALA A 65 22.43 -11.31 3.95
CA ALA A 65 21.01 -11.56 3.75
C ALA A 65 20.43 -10.47 2.85
N PHE A 66 19.43 -10.84 2.07
CA PHE A 66 18.81 -9.95 1.10
C PHE A 66 17.41 -10.43 0.74
N ILE A 67 16.60 -9.51 0.21
CA ILE A 67 15.32 -9.82 -0.40
C ILE A 67 15.53 -9.90 -1.91
N ASP A 68 15.12 -11.00 -2.53
CA ASP A 68 14.99 -11.10 -3.99
C ASP A 68 13.50 -11.19 -4.32
N LEU A 69 13.01 -10.15 -5.01
CA LEU A 69 11.60 -9.86 -5.21
C LEU A 69 10.82 -9.68 -3.90
N HIS A 70 10.35 -10.78 -3.31
CA HIS A 70 9.58 -10.75 -2.07
C HIS A 70 10.12 -11.71 -1.01
N LYS A 71 10.94 -12.69 -1.39
CA LYS A 71 11.45 -13.71 -0.47
C LYS A 71 12.79 -13.30 0.08
N ALA A 72 13.03 -13.65 1.34
CA ALA A 72 14.31 -13.45 2.00
C ALA A 72 15.25 -14.64 1.77
N TYR A 73 16.51 -14.31 1.55
CA TYR A 73 17.60 -15.23 1.28
C TYR A 73 18.78 -14.91 2.18
N VAL A 74 19.61 -15.94 2.41
CA VAL A 74 20.90 -15.83 3.06
C VAL A 74 21.96 -16.51 2.21
N ALA A 75 23.15 -15.93 2.18
CA ALA A 75 24.27 -16.42 1.42
C ALA A 75 25.60 -16.19 2.14
N ALA A 76 26.59 -17.01 1.82
CA ALA A 76 27.98 -16.71 2.19
C ALA A 76 28.45 -15.44 1.46
N LEU A 77 29.23 -14.61 2.14
CA LEU A 77 29.83 -13.39 1.59
C LEU A 77 31.34 -13.57 1.46
N PRO A 78 31.84 -14.15 0.35
CA PRO A 78 33.28 -14.25 0.13
C PRO A 78 33.89 -12.86 -0.08
N GLN A 79 35.04 -12.63 0.54
CA GLN A 79 35.78 -11.38 0.41
C GLN A 79 36.54 -11.40 -0.92
N THR A 80 35.98 -10.76 -1.94
CA THR A 80 36.53 -10.72 -3.31
C THR A 80 36.93 -9.29 -3.69
N GLY A 81 37.93 -9.15 -4.55
CA GLY A 81 38.32 -7.84 -5.11
C GLY A 81 37.36 -7.31 -6.19
N LYS A 82 36.28 -8.03 -6.49
CA LYS A 82 35.24 -7.67 -7.48
C LYS A 82 33.85 -7.88 -6.88
N PRO A 83 32.84 -7.12 -7.33
CA PRO A 83 31.46 -7.33 -6.89
C PRO A 83 30.95 -8.73 -7.26
N LEU A 84 30.16 -9.32 -6.38
CA LEU A 84 29.48 -10.60 -6.60
C LEU A 84 28.10 -10.37 -7.22
N ASP A 85 27.75 -11.14 -8.25
CA ASP A 85 26.39 -11.18 -8.76
C ASP A 85 25.57 -12.18 -7.93
N ILE A 86 24.54 -11.68 -7.24
CA ILE A 86 23.68 -12.47 -6.34
C ILE A 86 22.21 -12.41 -6.75
N GLY A 87 21.53 -13.54 -6.57
CA GLY A 87 20.08 -13.65 -6.68
C GLY A 87 19.60 -15.01 -6.19
N SER A 88 18.29 -15.20 -6.24
CA SER A 88 17.61 -16.44 -5.82
C SER A 88 18.08 -17.70 -6.55
N GLY A 89 18.62 -17.55 -7.78
CA GLY A 89 19.13 -18.64 -8.61
C GLY A 89 20.66 -18.79 -8.62
N THR A 90 21.41 -18.00 -7.84
CA THR A 90 22.88 -18.08 -7.82
C THR A 90 23.35 -19.45 -7.31
N SER A 91 24.26 -20.07 -8.06
CA SER A 91 24.85 -21.39 -7.74
C SER A 91 26.35 -21.36 -7.43
N ASP A 92 27.05 -20.27 -7.76
CA ASP A 92 28.51 -20.16 -7.62
C ASP A 92 28.97 -20.19 -6.15
N PHE A 93 28.06 -19.85 -5.24
CA PHE A 93 28.23 -19.96 -3.80
C PHE A 93 26.88 -20.28 -3.13
N PRO A 94 26.88 -20.79 -1.89
CA PRO A 94 25.65 -21.19 -1.23
C PRO A 94 24.69 -20.01 -1.01
N VAL A 95 23.56 -20.01 -1.72
CA VAL A 95 22.41 -19.12 -1.50
C VAL A 95 21.19 -19.96 -1.11
N LYS A 96 20.49 -19.52 -0.06
CA LYS A 96 19.42 -20.29 0.56
C LYS A 96 18.23 -19.41 0.92
N VAL A 97 17.05 -19.79 0.45
CA VAL A 97 15.79 -19.16 0.87
C VAL A 97 15.53 -19.44 2.35
N ILE A 98 15.02 -18.44 3.07
CA ILE A 98 14.72 -18.54 4.51
C ILE A 98 13.29 -18.16 4.89
N SER A 99 12.52 -17.62 3.93
CA SER A 99 11.12 -17.25 4.13
C SER A 99 10.19 -18.03 3.20
N LYS A 100 8.99 -18.34 3.68
CA LYS A 100 7.95 -19.02 2.88
C LYS A 100 7.32 -18.05 1.87
N ASP A 101 6.78 -16.94 2.38
CA ASP A 101 5.97 -16.00 1.59
C ASP A 101 6.64 -14.64 1.39
N ALA A 102 7.25 -14.10 2.45
CA ALA A 102 8.07 -12.90 2.39
C ALA A 102 8.96 -12.73 3.62
N GLY A 103 9.92 -11.82 3.53
CA GLY A 103 10.64 -11.29 4.69
C GLY A 103 10.90 -9.80 4.54
N PHE A 104 10.49 -9.03 5.56
CA PHE A 104 10.76 -7.60 5.69
C PHE A 104 11.71 -7.36 6.86
N ASN A 105 12.32 -6.17 6.93
CA ASN A 105 13.15 -5.75 8.06
C ASN A 105 14.26 -6.76 8.39
N LEU A 106 15.04 -7.18 7.39
CA LEU A 106 16.12 -8.16 7.59
C LEU A 106 17.20 -7.61 8.52
N HIS A 107 17.55 -8.38 9.56
CA HIS A 107 18.63 -8.02 10.49
C HIS A 107 19.22 -9.22 11.20
N TRP A 108 20.46 -9.07 11.65
CA TRP A 108 21.27 -10.13 12.25
C TRP A 108 21.31 -10.02 13.77
N SER A 109 21.42 -11.15 14.46
CA SER A 109 21.88 -11.16 15.85
C SER A 109 23.33 -10.67 15.94
N THR A 110 23.69 -10.10 17.09
CA THR A 110 25.03 -9.52 17.31
C THR A 110 26.17 -10.54 17.20
N ASP A 111 25.88 -11.82 17.41
CA ASP A 111 26.83 -12.94 17.30
C ASP A 111 26.88 -13.57 15.90
N SER A 112 26.13 -13.03 14.93
CA SER A 112 26.03 -13.54 13.55
C SER A 112 25.43 -14.94 13.39
N ARG A 113 24.85 -15.53 14.45
CA ARG A 113 24.30 -16.90 14.40
C ARG A 113 22.85 -16.96 13.94
N GLN A 114 22.11 -15.88 14.10
CA GLN A 114 20.69 -15.82 13.82
C GLN A 114 20.38 -14.67 12.86
N LEU A 115 19.48 -14.96 11.94
CA LEU A 115 18.93 -13.99 11.00
C LEU A 115 17.43 -13.83 11.29
N HIS A 116 16.98 -12.59 11.35
CA HIS A 116 15.63 -12.23 11.70
C HIS A 116 14.93 -11.46 10.58
N TYR A 117 13.61 -11.63 10.49
CA TYR A 117 12.75 -10.89 9.58
C TYR A 117 11.33 -10.80 10.14
N THR A 118 10.53 -9.89 9.61
CA THR A 118 9.13 -9.73 9.97
C THR A 118 8.20 -10.01 8.79
N LEU A 119 6.98 -10.47 9.08
CA LEU A 119 5.87 -10.49 8.12
C LEU A 119 4.57 -10.23 8.88
N GLY A 120 3.96 -9.06 8.66
CA GLY A 120 2.81 -8.65 9.45
C GLY A 120 3.19 -8.49 10.93
N SER A 121 2.35 -9.00 11.81
CA SER A 121 2.58 -9.01 13.27
C SER A 121 3.46 -10.18 13.76
N GLN A 122 4.27 -10.78 12.90
CA GLN A 122 5.07 -11.96 13.22
C GLN A 122 6.57 -11.68 13.02
N TYR A 123 7.37 -12.02 14.03
CA TYR A 123 8.82 -11.94 14.03
C TYR A 123 9.43 -13.35 13.89
N TYR A 124 10.23 -13.56 12.86
CA TYR A 124 10.82 -14.85 12.53
C TYR A 124 12.31 -14.86 12.84
N THR A 125 12.79 -16.02 13.27
CA THR A 125 14.21 -16.27 13.56
C THR A 125 14.67 -17.50 12.80
N ILE A 126 15.84 -17.39 12.19
CA ILE A 126 16.49 -18.46 11.43
C ILE A 126 17.88 -18.70 12.01
N ASN A 127 18.10 -19.89 12.55
CA ASN A 127 19.41 -20.32 13.04
C ASN A 127 20.28 -20.74 11.85
N LEU A 128 21.42 -20.07 11.64
CA LEU A 128 22.34 -20.44 10.56
C LEU A 128 22.89 -21.86 10.71
N GLU A 129 23.10 -22.30 11.95
CA GLU A 129 23.56 -23.65 12.28
C GLU A 129 22.63 -24.74 11.77
N GLU A 130 21.37 -24.42 11.48
CA GLU A 130 20.38 -25.36 10.95
C GLU A 130 20.16 -25.18 9.44
N ARG A 131 20.56 -24.03 8.87
CA ARG A 131 20.17 -23.66 7.51
C ARG A 131 21.07 -24.27 6.45
N PHE A 132 22.38 -24.28 6.69
CA PHE A 132 23.36 -24.76 5.73
C PHE A 132 23.89 -26.12 6.15
N SER A 133 23.82 -27.08 5.24
CA SER A 133 24.29 -28.45 5.45
C SER A 133 25.73 -28.56 5.93
N PHE A 134 26.63 -27.71 5.44
CA PHE A 134 28.04 -27.68 5.86
C PHE A 134 28.27 -27.10 7.26
N ILE A 135 27.29 -26.37 7.82
CA ILE A 135 27.32 -25.91 9.23
C ILE A 135 26.62 -26.94 10.11
N ALA A 136 25.44 -27.40 9.68
CA ALA A 136 24.57 -28.32 10.42
C ALA A 136 25.08 -29.76 10.47
N ASN A 137 25.99 -30.13 9.57
CA ASN A 137 26.35 -31.51 9.23
C ASN A 137 25.11 -32.40 8.94
N LYS A 138 24.11 -31.83 8.25
CA LYS A 138 22.82 -32.46 7.92
C LYS A 138 22.34 -32.01 6.52
N PRO A 139 21.57 -32.83 5.77
CA PRO A 139 21.03 -32.39 4.47
C PRO A 139 20.12 -31.17 4.58
N ASP A 140 20.24 -30.23 3.63
CA ASP A 140 19.40 -29.01 3.58
C ASP A 140 17.90 -29.32 3.48
N SER A 141 17.53 -30.51 2.98
CA SER A 141 16.14 -30.97 2.88
C SER A 141 15.47 -31.17 4.25
N LEU A 142 16.25 -31.27 5.33
CA LEU A 142 15.73 -31.36 6.69
C LEU A 142 15.39 -29.99 7.29
N PHE A 143 15.91 -28.90 6.72
CA PHE A 143 15.58 -27.56 7.16
C PHE A 143 14.12 -27.24 6.80
N LYS A 144 13.34 -26.88 7.81
CA LYS A 144 11.97 -26.41 7.62
C LYS A 144 11.92 -24.92 7.90
N ILE A 145 11.46 -24.15 6.91
CA ILE A 145 11.14 -22.75 7.14
C ILE A 145 10.05 -22.68 8.22
N PRO A 146 10.22 -21.86 9.26
CA PRO A 146 9.21 -21.72 10.30
C PRO A 146 7.86 -21.33 9.71
N GLU A 147 6.80 -22.07 10.05
CA GLU A 147 5.45 -21.77 9.56
C GLU A 147 4.84 -20.53 10.23
N LYS A 148 5.25 -20.24 11.47
CA LYS A 148 4.80 -19.11 12.28
C LYS A 148 5.99 -18.45 12.95
N GLY A 149 5.88 -17.14 13.17
CA GLY A 149 6.86 -16.38 13.94
C GLY A 149 6.43 -16.26 15.40
N ILE A 150 7.21 -15.50 16.16
CA ILE A 150 6.85 -14.98 17.46
C ILE A 150 5.87 -13.81 17.22
N PRO A 151 4.67 -13.80 17.82
CA PRO A 151 3.77 -12.66 17.73
C PRO A 151 4.39 -11.39 18.29
N VAL A 152 4.25 -10.28 17.56
CA VAL A 152 4.56 -8.93 18.05
C VAL A 152 3.28 -8.39 18.69
N GLU A 153 3.22 -8.40 20.01
CA GLU A 153 2.05 -8.00 20.81
C GLU A 153 2.09 -6.50 21.10
N LEU A 154 1.79 -5.68 20.08
CA LEU A 154 1.56 -4.26 20.27
C LEU A 154 0.06 -3.98 20.38
N GLU A 155 -0.39 -3.62 21.57
CA GLU A 155 -1.77 -3.21 21.81
C GLU A 155 -1.85 -1.69 22.02
N VAL A 156 -2.74 -1.05 21.26
CA VAL A 156 -3.04 0.38 21.37
C VAL A 156 -4.55 0.54 21.47
N THR A 157 -5.00 1.42 22.36
CA THR A 157 -6.43 1.74 22.48
C THR A 157 -6.88 2.47 21.22
N SER A 158 -7.91 1.94 20.55
CA SER A 158 -8.53 2.63 19.41
C SER A 158 -9.25 3.90 19.88
N ASP A 159 -9.18 4.95 19.07
CA ASP A 159 -9.95 6.17 19.30
C ASP A 159 -11.42 5.91 19.00
N LYS A 160 -12.21 5.84 20.07
CA LYS A 160 -13.65 5.68 20.01
C LYS A 160 -14.29 6.88 20.73
N PRO A 161 -14.98 7.78 20.01
CA PRO A 161 -15.74 8.85 20.66
C PRO A 161 -16.79 8.24 21.59
N LYS A 162 -17.04 8.92 22.72
CA LYS A 162 -18.03 8.52 23.72
C LYS A 162 -19.16 9.54 23.82
N GLY A 163 -20.36 9.06 24.12
CA GLY A 163 -21.52 9.91 24.42
C GLY A 163 -22.54 9.97 23.29
N LEU A 164 -23.52 10.88 23.44
CA LEU A 164 -24.66 10.99 22.53
C LEU A 164 -24.62 12.32 21.76
N ILE A 165 -24.84 12.25 20.45
CA ILE A 165 -24.99 13.42 19.57
C ILE A 165 -26.28 13.28 18.78
N ALA A 166 -27.10 14.33 18.74
CA ALA A 166 -28.29 14.38 17.90
C ALA A 166 -28.14 15.49 16.85
N LEU A 167 -28.25 15.14 15.58
CA LEU A 167 -28.32 16.09 14.46
C LEU A 167 -29.81 16.26 14.12
N THR A 168 -30.42 17.39 14.45
CA THR A 168 -31.88 17.58 14.39
C THR A 168 -32.31 18.49 13.23
N ASN A 169 -33.56 18.36 12.79
CA ASN A 169 -34.20 19.26 11.80
C ASN A 169 -33.50 19.31 10.44
N ALA A 170 -32.84 18.22 10.04
CA ALA A 170 -32.14 18.14 8.75
C ALA A 170 -33.01 17.50 7.68
N ARG A 171 -32.72 17.84 6.42
CA ARG A 171 -33.08 16.96 5.29
C ARG A 171 -32.08 15.81 5.22
N ILE A 172 -32.51 14.57 5.36
CA ILE A 172 -31.62 13.39 5.43
C ILE A 172 -31.78 12.56 4.16
N ILE A 173 -30.67 12.31 3.46
CA ILE A 173 -30.60 11.33 2.37
C ILE A 173 -30.10 10.01 2.98
N THR A 174 -30.98 9.02 3.11
CA THR A 174 -30.70 7.81 3.93
C THR A 174 -29.89 6.75 3.17
N MET A 175 -29.81 6.86 1.84
CA MET A 175 -29.31 5.83 0.92
C MET A 175 -30.11 4.51 0.93
N LYS A 176 -31.28 4.47 1.58
CA LYS A 176 -32.22 3.34 1.51
C LYS A 176 -33.14 3.52 0.31
N GLY A 177 -32.67 3.10 -0.87
CA GLY A 177 -33.35 3.41 -2.12
C GLY A 177 -33.44 4.93 -2.30
N ASP A 178 -34.62 5.42 -2.66
CA ASP A 178 -34.88 6.86 -2.92
C ASP A 178 -35.40 7.61 -1.68
N GLU A 179 -35.34 7.01 -0.49
CA GLU A 179 -35.88 7.62 0.73
C GLU A 179 -35.13 8.89 1.14
N ILE A 180 -35.91 9.95 1.35
CA ILE A 180 -35.47 11.24 1.88
C ILE A 180 -36.38 11.62 3.04
N ILE A 181 -35.80 12.09 4.15
CA ILE A 181 -36.52 12.59 5.32
C ILE A 181 -36.33 14.10 5.39
N ASP A 182 -37.31 14.91 5.00
CA ASP A 182 -37.13 16.38 4.88
C ASP A 182 -37.02 17.13 6.21
N ASN A 183 -37.54 16.56 7.30
CA ASN A 183 -37.37 17.07 8.67
C ASN A 183 -37.06 15.89 9.59
N GLY A 184 -35.79 15.51 9.65
CA GLY A 184 -35.33 14.34 10.36
C GLY A 184 -34.28 14.61 11.44
N THR A 185 -34.14 13.62 12.30
CA THR A 185 -33.11 13.57 13.35
C THR A 185 -32.26 12.31 13.19
N VAL A 186 -30.94 12.48 13.27
CA VAL A 186 -29.97 11.38 13.40
C VAL A 186 -29.44 11.38 14.82
N LEU A 187 -29.66 10.29 15.56
CA LEU A 187 -29.08 10.07 16.88
C LEU A 187 -27.86 9.15 16.75
N ILE A 188 -26.73 9.62 17.25
CA ILE A 188 -25.44 8.93 17.23
C ILE A 188 -25.07 8.62 18.68
N GLU A 189 -24.69 7.38 18.94
CA GLU A 189 -24.17 6.92 20.23
C GLU A 189 -22.75 6.39 20.02
N ASP A 190 -21.81 6.98 20.76
CA ASP A 190 -20.38 6.80 20.60
C ASP A 190 -19.94 7.04 19.14
N ASN A 191 -19.71 5.96 18.40
CA ASN A 191 -19.25 5.94 17.01
C ASN A 191 -20.24 5.25 16.05
N LYS A 192 -21.49 5.04 16.48
CA LYS A 192 -22.51 4.37 15.69
C LYS A 192 -23.77 5.22 15.59
N ILE A 193 -24.42 5.16 14.42
CA ILE A 193 -25.77 5.68 14.27
C ILE A 193 -26.70 4.76 15.06
N LYS A 194 -27.36 5.33 16.07
CA LYS A 194 -28.31 4.62 16.93
C LYS A 194 -29.69 4.59 16.29
N LEU A 195 -30.18 5.75 15.82
CA LEU A 195 -31.50 5.91 15.23
C LEU A 195 -31.50 7.00 14.15
N ILE A 196 -32.36 6.84 13.16
CA ILE A 196 -32.72 7.84 12.16
C ILE A 196 -34.25 7.85 12.05
N GLY A 197 -34.87 9.01 11.99
CA GLY A 197 -36.33 9.13 11.81
C GLY A 197 -36.76 10.58 11.63
N ARG A 198 -38.07 10.83 11.50
CA ARG A 198 -38.58 12.20 11.46
C ARG A 198 -38.39 12.89 12.81
N SER A 199 -38.20 14.21 12.77
CA SER A 199 -38.19 15.04 13.97
C SER A 199 -39.52 14.87 14.72
N GLY A 200 -39.46 14.51 16.00
CA GLY A 200 -40.62 14.17 16.83
C GLY A 200 -40.87 12.66 16.99
N GLU A 201 -40.43 11.83 16.04
CA GLU A 201 -40.44 10.37 16.18
C GLU A 201 -39.18 9.87 16.92
N VAL A 202 -38.05 10.55 16.71
CA VAL A 202 -36.81 10.26 17.44
C VAL A 202 -36.82 10.97 18.78
N GLN A 203 -36.90 10.20 19.88
CA GLN A 203 -36.73 10.70 21.23
C GLN A 203 -35.26 11.04 21.47
N VAL A 204 -34.95 12.32 21.58
CA VAL A 204 -33.58 12.81 21.84
C VAL A 204 -33.34 12.84 23.35
N PRO A 205 -32.38 12.07 23.89
CA PRO A 205 -32.03 12.12 25.30
C PRO A 205 -31.57 13.52 25.74
N ALA A 206 -31.91 13.91 26.97
CA ALA A 206 -31.59 15.25 27.49
C ALA A 206 -30.09 15.51 27.62
N ASP A 207 -29.27 14.46 27.77
CA ASP A 207 -27.82 14.49 27.86
C ASP A 207 -27.13 14.42 26.48
N ALA A 208 -27.89 14.25 25.38
CA ALA A 208 -27.33 14.27 24.04
C ALA A 208 -26.91 15.69 23.64
N LYS A 209 -25.72 15.82 23.04
CA LYS A 209 -25.29 17.05 22.39
C LYS A 209 -26.12 17.26 21.13
N GLN A 210 -27.00 18.26 21.16
CA GLN A 210 -27.86 18.59 20.03
C GLN A 210 -27.18 19.59 19.09
N ILE A 211 -27.28 19.33 17.79
CA ILE A 211 -26.81 20.21 16.72
C ILE A 211 -27.98 20.44 15.77
N ASP A 212 -28.52 21.66 15.78
CA ASP A 212 -29.59 22.05 14.87
C ASP A 212 -29.07 22.19 13.44
N CYS A 213 -29.64 21.39 12.56
CA CYS A 213 -29.30 21.29 11.15
C CYS A 213 -30.42 21.83 10.26
N THR A 214 -31.28 22.71 10.79
CA THR A 214 -32.28 23.46 10.03
C THR A 214 -31.67 24.09 8.78
N GLY A 215 -32.31 23.84 7.63
CA GLY A 215 -31.85 24.31 6.31
C GLY A 215 -30.62 23.59 5.77
N LYS A 216 -30.16 22.50 6.40
CA LYS A 216 -29.03 21.68 5.95
C LYS A 216 -29.48 20.31 5.46
N THR A 217 -28.66 19.71 4.62
CA THR A 217 -28.82 18.32 4.18
C THR A 217 -27.74 17.45 4.82
N ILE A 218 -28.14 16.30 5.36
CA ILE A 218 -27.24 15.26 5.85
C ILE A 218 -27.14 14.15 4.80
N LEU A 219 -25.90 13.78 4.50
CA LEU A 219 -25.50 12.67 3.64
C LEU A 219 -24.54 11.78 4.44
N PRO A 220 -24.38 10.49 4.08
CA PRO A 220 -23.27 9.69 4.56
C PRO A 220 -21.93 10.34 4.20
N GLY A 221 -20.91 10.13 5.04
CA GLY A 221 -19.55 10.52 4.71
C GLY A 221 -19.10 9.81 3.43
N PHE A 222 -18.41 10.52 2.54
CA PHE A 222 -18.00 9.96 1.25
C PHE A 222 -16.95 8.87 1.45
N ILE A 223 -17.02 7.87 0.59
CA ILE A 223 -16.05 6.78 0.48
C ILE A 223 -15.37 6.93 -0.88
N ASP A 224 -14.07 7.20 -0.87
CA ASP A 224 -13.26 7.17 -2.08
C ASP A 224 -12.74 5.74 -2.30
N ALA A 225 -13.27 5.06 -3.33
CA ALA A 225 -12.95 3.66 -3.61
C ALA A 225 -11.60 3.48 -4.32
N HIS A 226 -11.04 4.54 -4.90
CA HIS A 226 -9.76 4.55 -5.60
C HIS A 226 -8.98 5.82 -5.26
N ALA A 227 -8.48 5.87 -4.04
CA ALA A 227 -7.70 6.99 -3.56
C ALA A 227 -6.20 6.78 -3.77
N HIS A 228 -5.43 7.87 -3.76
CA HIS A 228 -3.99 7.83 -3.51
C HIS A 228 -3.63 8.82 -2.40
N GLY A 229 -3.45 8.29 -1.20
CA GLY A 229 -3.26 9.08 0.01
C GLY A 229 -1.81 9.51 0.28
N ASN A 230 -0.95 9.58 -0.73
CA ASN A 230 0.49 9.89 -0.62
C ASN A 230 1.29 8.87 0.25
N HIS A 231 0.93 7.60 0.18
CA HIS A 231 1.55 6.50 0.95
C HIS A 231 2.79 5.87 0.28
N PHE A 232 3.38 6.50 -0.74
CA PHE A 232 4.47 5.89 -1.51
C PHE A 232 5.87 6.12 -0.92
N ARG A 233 6.03 7.09 -0.02
CA ARG A 233 7.33 7.46 0.52
C ARG A 233 7.65 6.63 1.76
N SER A 234 8.80 5.96 1.76
CA SER A 234 9.35 5.29 2.95
C SER A 234 9.85 6.30 3.97
N GLY A 235 9.95 5.86 5.23
CA GLY A 235 10.56 6.62 6.31
C GLY A 235 9.53 7.16 7.30
N ILE A 236 9.62 8.45 7.62
CA ILE A 236 8.85 9.05 8.71
C ILE A 236 7.46 9.46 8.21
N THR A 237 6.43 8.93 8.87
CA THR A 237 5.05 9.40 8.70
C THR A 237 4.90 10.79 9.32
N PRO A 238 4.39 11.81 8.59
CA PRO A 238 4.17 13.12 9.16
C PRO A 238 2.96 13.11 10.12
N GLN A 239 3.08 13.76 11.27
CA GLN A 239 1.96 13.94 12.21
C GLN A 239 0.76 14.65 11.58
N LYS A 240 1.03 15.60 10.67
CA LYS A 240 0.02 16.31 9.88
C LYS A 240 0.12 15.92 8.41
N HIS A 241 -0.73 15.00 7.99
CA HIS A 241 -0.74 14.47 6.64
C HIS A 241 -1.68 15.25 5.71
N TRP A 242 -1.17 16.25 4.99
CA TRP A 242 -1.99 17.21 4.23
C TRP A 242 -3.06 16.58 3.32
N ALA A 243 -2.76 15.46 2.65
CA ALA A 243 -3.73 14.81 1.76
C ALA A 243 -4.96 14.28 2.54
N TYR A 244 -4.76 13.85 3.78
CA TYR A 244 -5.86 13.38 4.64
C TYR A 244 -6.75 14.53 5.08
N TYR A 245 -6.16 15.66 5.48
CA TYR A 245 -6.92 16.86 5.85
C TYR A 245 -7.70 17.40 4.65
N ALA A 246 -7.08 17.44 3.46
CA ALA A 246 -7.76 17.86 2.25
C ALA A 246 -8.97 16.96 1.95
N ASN A 247 -8.80 15.63 1.98
CA ASN A 247 -9.89 14.67 1.77
C ASN A 247 -11.04 14.84 2.78
N LEU A 248 -10.74 14.93 4.07
CA LEU A 248 -11.73 15.17 5.11
C LEU A 248 -12.47 16.50 4.91
N ALA A 249 -11.77 17.57 4.50
CA ALA A 249 -12.37 18.89 4.24
C ALA A 249 -13.35 18.90 3.06
N TYR A 250 -13.26 17.90 2.17
CA TYR A 250 -14.23 17.65 1.08
C TYR A 250 -15.22 16.53 1.40
N GLY A 251 -15.23 16.02 2.63
CA GLY A 251 -16.22 15.06 3.12
C GLY A 251 -15.86 13.58 2.91
N VAL A 252 -14.66 13.28 2.41
CA VAL A 252 -14.15 11.90 2.30
C VAL A 252 -13.76 11.42 3.69
N THR A 253 -14.52 10.47 4.22
CA THR A 253 -14.33 9.91 5.57
C THR A 253 -13.73 8.50 5.56
N THR A 254 -13.74 7.84 4.40
CA THR A 254 -13.11 6.53 4.18
C THR A 254 -12.45 6.52 2.81
N MET A 255 -11.30 5.89 2.70
CA MET A 255 -10.61 5.67 1.44
C MET A 255 -10.13 4.24 1.31
N HIS A 256 -10.09 3.75 0.08
CA HIS A 256 -9.38 2.55 -0.32
C HIS A 256 -8.26 2.95 -1.29
N ASP A 257 -7.00 2.76 -0.86
CA ASP A 257 -5.82 3.04 -1.68
C ASP A 257 -5.32 1.75 -2.34
N PRO A 258 -5.51 1.59 -3.65
CA PRO A 258 -5.24 0.33 -4.32
C PRO A 258 -3.76 0.21 -4.75
N SER A 259 -2.88 1.17 -4.41
CA SER A 259 -1.44 1.03 -4.67
C SER A 259 -0.66 1.89 -3.71
N ALA A 260 0.09 1.27 -2.81
CA ALA A 260 0.85 1.98 -1.79
C ALA A 260 2.13 1.26 -1.37
N ASN A 261 3.00 1.95 -0.63
CA ASN A 261 3.98 1.24 0.19
C ASN A 261 3.24 0.58 1.37
N SER A 262 3.35 -0.74 1.46
CA SER A 262 2.66 -1.55 2.47
C SER A 262 2.94 -1.12 3.91
N GLU A 263 4.21 -0.96 4.29
CA GLU A 263 4.60 -0.61 5.66
C GLU A 263 4.03 0.76 6.05
N MET A 264 4.02 1.71 5.12
CA MET A 264 3.54 3.06 5.36
C MET A 264 2.01 3.15 5.44
N VAL A 265 1.27 2.53 4.53
CA VAL A 265 -0.19 2.66 4.48
C VAL A 265 -0.88 1.95 5.64
N PHE A 266 -0.39 0.76 6.02
CA PHE A 266 -0.99 0.00 7.12
C PHE A 266 -0.63 0.62 8.48
N ALA A 267 0.61 1.08 8.68
CA ALA A 267 0.95 1.84 9.89
C ALA A 267 0.12 3.14 10.01
N GLN A 268 -0.08 3.87 8.91
CA GLN A 268 -0.95 5.06 8.92
C GLN A 268 -2.42 4.72 9.19
N SER A 269 -2.94 3.61 8.65
CA SER A 269 -4.29 3.12 8.96
C SER A 269 -4.45 2.85 10.46
N GLU A 270 -3.45 2.25 11.10
CA GLU A 270 -3.46 2.01 12.55
C GLU A 270 -3.36 3.30 13.37
N LEU A 271 -2.49 4.25 12.97
CA LEU A 271 -2.40 5.57 13.61
C LEU A 271 -3.72 6.34 13.55
N VAL A 272 -4.44 6.28 12.41
CA VAL A 272 -5.77 6.88 12.27
C VAL A 272 -6.79 6.18 13.18
N LYS A 273 -6.80 4.84 13.22
CA LYS A 273 -7.69 4.07 14.12
C LYS A 273 -7.43 4.34 15.60
N ALA A 274 -6.19 4.65 15.97
CA ALA A 274 -5.77 4.99 17.33
C ALA A 274 -5.97 6.49 17.67
N GLY A 275 -6.42 7.31 16.72
CA GLY A 275 -6.56 8.77 16.93
C GLY A 275 -5.23 9.52 17.04
N LEU A 276 -4.10 8.86 16.73
CA LEU A 276 -2.76 9.46 16.73
C LEU A 276 -2.48 10.26 15.45
N GLN A 277 -3.29 10.06 14.41
CA GLN A 277 -3.26 10.82 13.16
C GLN A 277 -4.68 11.15 12.71
N VAL A 278 -4.92 12.40 12.30
CA VAL A 278 -6.23 12.80 11.75
C VAL A 278 -6.29 12.43 10.28
N GLY A 279 -7.28 11.63 9.90
CA GLY A 279 -7.53 11.26 8.52
C GLY A 279 -8.81 10.46 8.31
N PRO A 280 -9.18 10.21 7.04
CA PRO A 280 -10.23 9.26 6.73
C PRO A 280 -9.80 7.85 7.14
N ARG A 281 -10.75 6.95 7.35
CA ARG A 281 -10.44 5.52 7.53
C ARG A 281 -9.72 5.00 6.29
N VAL A 282 -8.55 4.41 6.49
CA VAL A 282 -7.70 3.96 5.40
C VAL A 282 -7.77 2.44 5.26
N PHE A 283 -8.17 2.00 4.07
CA PHE A 283 -8.01 0.64 3.58
C PHE A 283 -7.04 0.64 2.41
N SER A 284 -6.37 -0.48 2.16
CA SER A 284 -5.42 -0.56 1.05
C SER A 284 -5.13 -2.01 0.66
N THR A 285 -4.72 -2.18 -0.60
CA THR A 285 -4.07 -3.40 -1.08
C THR A 285 -2.58 -3.47 -0.71
N GLY A 286 -2.02 -2.36 -0.21
CA GLY A 286 -0.58 -2.19 -0.08
C GLY A 286 0.12 -2.25 -1.44
N THR A 287 1.31 -2.84 -1.47
CA THR A 287 2.07 -3.01 -2.71
C THR A 287 1.36 -3.96 -3.67
N ILE A 288 1.27 -3.52 -4.92
CA ILE A 288 0.58 -4.21 -6.02
C ILE A 288 1.24 -5.56 -6.39
N LEU A 289 0.46 -6.44 -7.02
CA LEU A 289 0.97 -7.67 -7.64
C LEU A 289 1.41 -7.39 -9.08
N TYR A 290 2.55 -6.73 -9.23
CA TYR A 290 3.01 -6.23 -10.53
C TYR A 290 3.47 -7.34 -11.48
N GLY A 291 2.90 -7.39 -12.68
CA GLY A 291 3.22 -8.40 -13.69
C GLY A 291 4.38 -8.04 -14.63
N ALA A 292 4.80 -6.77 -14.67
CA ALA A 292 5.92 -6.34 -15.50
C ALA A 292 7.26 -6.57 -14.82
N ASP A 293 8.34 -6.54 -15.60
CA ASP A 293 9.68 -6.79 -15.08
C ASP A 293 10.16 -5.68 -14.14
N GLY A 294 10.82 -6.07 -13.03
CA GLY A 294 11.27 -5.15 -12.00
C GLY A 294 11.53 -5.84 -10.67
N SER A 295 12.19 -5.13 -9.75
CA SER A 295 12.64 -5.65 -8.44
C SER A 295 11.52 -5.99 -7.45
N PHE A 296 10.26 -5.71 -7.79
CA PHE A 296 9.09 -5.99 -6.96
C PHE A 296 7.99 -6.73 -7.73
N LYS A 297 8.32 -7.36 -8.87
CA LYS A 297 7.35 -8.12 -9.67
C LYS A 297 6.81 -9.32 -8.89
N ALA A 298 5.53 -9.59 -9.06
CA ALA A 298 4.87 -10.78 -8.53
C ALA A 298 4.91 -11.89 -9.59
N VAL A 299 5.82 -12.84 -9.40
CA VAL A 299 5.92 -14.04 -10.26
C VAL A 299 4.83 -15.03 -9.87
N ILE A 300 3.86 -15.22 -10.78
CA ILE A 300 2.78 -16.19 -10.61
C ILE A 300 2.93 -17.25 -11.71
N ASN A 301 3.44 -18.44 -11.37
CA ASN A 301 3.52 -19.58 -12.28
C ASN A 301 2.64 -20.75 -11.83
N SER A 302 2.13 -20.69 -10.62
CA SER A 302 1.28 -21.70 -10.01
C SER A 302 0.26 -21.06 -9.07
N LEU A 303 -0.75 -21.85 -8.67
CA LEU A 303 -1.70 -21.43 -7.65
C LEU A 303 -1.03 -21.19 -6.29
N GLU A 304 0.04 -21.93 -5.96
CA GLU A 304 0.81 -21.68 -4.73
C GLU A 304 1.55 -20.34 -4.76
N ASP A 305 2.06 -19.91 -5.91
CA ASP A 305 2.65 -18.57 -6.03
C ASP A 305 1.61 -17.48 -5.77
N ALA A 306 0.40 -17.65 -6.32
CA ALA A 306 -0.73 -16.75 -6.06
C ALA A 306 -1.12 -16.74 -4.58
N ARG A 307 -1.27 -17.91 -3.95
CA ARG A 307 -1.53 -18.04 -2.51
C ARG A 307 -0.44 -17.36 -1.68
N SER A 308 0.82 -17.54 -2.05
CA SER A 308 1.96 -16.94 -1.35
C SER A 308 1.92 -15.40 -1.44
N ALA A 309 1.67 -14.86 -2.63
CA ALA A 309 1.51 -13.43 -2.85
C ALA A 309 0.37 -12.82 -2.04
N LEU A 310 -0.79 -13.50 -1.98
CA LEU A 310 -1.95 -13.02 -1.22
C LEU A 310 -1.75 -13.17 0.30
N ARG A 311 -1.15 -14.27 0.76
CA ARG A 311 -0.81 -14.47 2.18
C ARG A 311 0.12 -13.37 2.68
N ARG A 312 1.09 -12.94 1.88
CA ARG A 312 1.96 -11.80 2.19
C ARG A 312 1.17 -10.52 2.45
N THR A 313 0.29 -10.15 1.52
CA THR A 313 -0.50 -8.93 1.62
C THR A 313 -1.51 -9.01 2.77
N LYS A 314 -2.17 -10.16 2.94
CA LYS A 314 -3.10 -10.42 4.03
C LYS A 314 -2.44 -10.35 5.41
N ALA A 315 -1.19 -10.79 5.54
CA ALA A 315 -0.46 -10.73 6.80
C ALA A 315 -0.32 -9.29 7.33
N LEU A 316 -0.36 -8.28 6.46
CA LEU A 316 -0.30 -6.87 6.82
C LEU A 316 -1.67 -6.25 7.12
N GLY A 317 -2.74 -7.04 7.10
CA GLY A 317 -4.11 -6.58 7.39
C GLY A 317 -4.95 -6.19 6.17
N ALA A 318 -4.43 -6.42 4.96
CA ALA A 318 -5.20 -6.20 3.73
C ALA A 318 -6.34 -7.22 3.58
N PHE A 319 -7.49 -6.76 3.09
CA PHE A 319 -8.59 -7.64 2.64
C PHE A 319 -8.69 -7.70 1.11
N SER A 320 -7.88 -6.94 0.39
CA SER A 320 -7.87 -6.85 -1.06
C SER A 320 -6.44 -6.89 -1.60
N VAL A 321 -6.27 -7.30 -2.86
CA VAL A 321 -5.00 -7.19 -3.60
C VAL A 321 -5.22 -6.48 -4.92
N LYS A 322 -4.18 -5.78 -5.40
CA LYS A 322 -4.19 -5.21 -6.75
C LYS A 322 -3.50 -6.13 -7.75
N SER A 323 -4.27 -6.75 -8.64
CA SER A 323 -3.76 -7.52 -9.78
C SER A 323 -3.33 -6.58 -10.90
N TYR A 324 -2.04 -6.21 -10.91
CA TYR A 324 -1.55 -5.12 -11.76
C TYR A 324 -0.80 -5.66 -12.98
N ASN A 325 -1.39 -5.52 -14.16
CA ASN A 325 -0.80 -5.89 -15.45
C ASN A 325 -0.20 -7.31 -15.50
N GLN A 326 -0.88 -8.30 -14.89
CA GLN A 326 -0.52 -9.72 -15.06
C GLN A 326 -0.81 -10.13 -16.52
N PRO A 327 0.23 -10.43 -17.32
CA PRO A 327 0.08 -10.51 -18.78
C PRO A 327 -0.73 -11.73 -19.20
N ARG A 328 -0.51 -12.88 -18.54
CA ARG A 328 -1.16 -14.13 -18.91
C ARG A 328 -2.47 -14.32 -18.15
N ARG A 329 -3.49 -14.81 -18.84
CA ARG A 329 -4.85 -14.93 -18.28
C ARG A 329 -4.91 -15.92 -17.12
N GLU A 330 -4.21 -17.04 -17.24
CA GLU A 330 -4.14 -18.07 -16.20
C GLU A 330 -3.52 -17.56 -14.90
N GLN A 331 -2.62 -16.56 -14.95
CA GLN A 331 -2.06 -15.94 -13.74
C GLN A 331 -3.14 -15.18 -12.97
N ARG A 332 -3.98 -14.42 -13.69
CA ARG A 332 -5.11 -13.71 -13.09
C ARG A 332 -6.11 -14.70 -12.50
N GLN A 333 -6.43 -15.78 -13.20
CA GLN A 333 -7.33 -16.82 -12.70
C GLN A 333 -6.78 -17.52 -11.45
N GLN A 334 -5.47 -17.78 -11.38
CA GLN A 334 -4.80 -18.28 -10.18
C GLN A 334 -4.90 -17.29 -9.01
N ILE A 335 -4.74 -15.98 -9.26
CA ILE A 335 -4.94 -14.93 -8.26
C ILE A 335 -6.39 -14.92 -7.77
N ILE A 336 -7.38 -14.93 -8.66
CA ILE A 336 -8.81 -14.95 -8.30
C ILE A 336 -9.15 -16.19 -7.46
N GLN A 337 -8.64 -17.36 -7.85
CA GLN A 337 -8.86 -18.59 -7.09
C GLN A 337 -8.24 -18.51 -5.69
N ALA A 338 -6.98 -18.09 -5.57
CA ALA A 338 -6.33 -17.90 -4.28
C ALA A 338 -7.06 -16.86 -3.41
N ALA A 339 -7.61 -15.81 -4.03
CA ALA A 339 -8.37 -14.78 -3.34
C ALA A 339 -9.66 -15.33 -2.73
N ARG A 340 -10.39 -16.18 -3.45
CA ARG A 340 -11.58 -16.89 -2.93
C ARG A 340 -11.22 -17.77 -1.74
N GLU A 341 -10.14 -18.53 -1.83
CA GLU A 341 -9.68 -19.41 -0.75
C GLU A 341 -9.24 -18.61 0.50
N LEU A 342 -8.73 -17.39 0.29
CA LEU A 342 -8.25 -16.53 1.36
C LEU A 342 -9.26 -15.46 1.77
N ASN A 343 -10.49 -15.47 1.23
CA ASN A 343 -11.50 -14.42 1.46
C ASN A 343 -10.93 -13.01 1.23
N MET A 344 -10.35 -12.77 0.06
CA MET A 344 -9.81 -11.48 -0.36
C MET A 344 -10.49 -11.00 -1.64
N GLU A 345 -10.60 -9.68 -1.77
CA GLU A 345 -11.03 -9.02 -3.00
C GLU A 345 -9.86 -8.85 -3.97
N VAL A 346 -10.14 -8.80 -5.27
CA VAL A 346 -9.13 -8.58 -6.31
C VAL A 346 -9.56 -7.42 -7.18
N VAL A 347 -8.88 -6.29 -7.00
CA VAL A 347 -9.04 -5.11 -7.84
C VAL A 347 -7.93 -5.12 -8.90
N PRO A 348 -8.20 -4.90 -10.19
CA PRO A 348 -7.15 -4.82 -11.20
C PRO A 348 -6.58 -3.40 -11.28
N GLU A 349 -5.49 -3.20 -12.04
CA GLU A 349 -5.19 -1.84 -12.53
C GLU A 349 -6.19 -1.40 -13.59
N GLY A 350 -6.89 -2.30 -14.28
CA GLY A 350 -7.47 -1.97 -15.57
C GLY A 350 -6.40 -2.10 -16.67
N GLY A 351 -6.81 -2.61 -17.82
CA GLY A 351 -5.90 -3.10 -18.84
C GLY A 351 -5.45 -2.08 -19.86
N SER A 352 -5.91 -0.81 -19.79
CA SER A 352 -5.80 0.22 -20.85
C SER A 352 -6.39 -0.16 -22.22
N PHE A 353 -6.66 -1.45 -22.45
CA PHE A 353 -7.21 -2.05 -23.65
C PHE A 353 -8.57 -2.69 -23.35
N PHE A 354 -9.52 -2.46 -24.24
CA PHE A 354 -10.89 -2.93 -24.12
C PHE A 354 -10.99 -4.44 -23.85
N TYR A 355 -10.35 -5.27 -24.67
CA TYR A 355 -10.41 -6.73 -24.51
C TYR A 355 -9.70 -7.25 -23.25
N HIS A 356 -8.68 -6.53 -22.77
CA HIS A 356 -8.02 -6.90 -21.53
C HIS A 356 -8.95 -6.69 -20.34
N ASN A 357 -9.65 -5.55 -20.28
CA ASN A 357 -10.70 -5.29 -19.29
C ASN A 357 -11.84 -6.32 -19.37
N LEU A 358 -12.33 -6.64 -20.58
CA LEU A 358 -13.36 -7.68 -20.73
C LEU A 358 -12.90 -9.03 -20.17
N SER A 359 -11.64 -9.41 -20.40
CA SER A 359 -11.11 -10.65 -19.83
C SER A 359 -11.04 -10.62 -18.30
N MET A 360 -10.72 -9.47 -17.69
CA MET A 360 -10.71 -9.30 -16.23
C MET A 360 -12.11 -9.45 -15.63
N ILE A 361 -13.14 -8.91 -16.28
CA ILE A 361 -14.56 -9.09 -15.91
C ILE A 361 -14.91 -10.58 -15.96
N LEU A 362 -14.57 -11.25 -17.06
CA LEU A 362 -14.84 -12.69 -17.23
C LEU A 362 -14.06 -13.58 -16.24
N ASP A 363 -12.86 -13.16 -15.84
CA ASP A 363 -12.06 -13.87 -14.84
C ASP A 363 -12.65 -13.70 -13.41
N GLY A 364 -13.52 -12.70 -13.20
CA GLY A 364 -14.24 -12.47 -11.96
C GLY A 364 -13.51 -11.55 -10.97
N HIS A 365 -12.83 -10.51 -11.48
CA HIS A 365 -12.32 -9.43 -10.61
C HIS A 365 -13.47 -8.75 -9.86
N THR A 366 -13.20 -8.26 -8.66
CA THR A 366 -14.18 -7.59 -7.80
C THR A 366 -14.67 -6.30 -8.43
N THR A 367 -13.76 -5.51 -8.98
CA THR A 367 -14.00 -4.25 -9.68
C THR A 367 -13.26 -4.25 -11.02
N ILE A 368 -13.59 -3.30 -11.89
CA ILE A 368 -12.66 -2.77 -12.88
C ILE A 368 -12.30 -1.35 -12.44
N GLU A 369 -11.01 -1.10 -12.27
CA GLU A 369 -10.48 0.20 -11.93
C GLU A 369 -10.19 1.01 -13.20
N HIS A 370 -10.34 2.33 -13.09
CA HIS A 370 -10.21 3.30 -14.20
C HIS A 370 -11.19 3.05 -15.34
N ASN A 371 -11.05 3.84 -16.40
CA ASN A 371 -12.11 3.96 -17.38
C ASN A 371 -12.04 2.85 -18.43
N MET A 372 -13.18 2.48 -19.01
CA MET A 372 -13.15 1.67 -20.23
C MET A 372 -12.65 2.53 -21.40
N PRO A 373 -11.65 2.09 -22.18
CA PRO A 373 -11.04 2.93 -23.21
C PRO A 373 -11.90 3.08 -24.48
N VAL A 374 -13.18 2.73 -24.41
CA VAL A 374 -14.15 2.86 -25.51
C VAL A 374 -15.48 3.34 -24.96
N ALA A 375 -16.08 4.30 -25.66
CA ALA A 375 -17.42 4.80 -25.40
C ALA A 375 -18.15 4.98 -26.75
N PRO A 376 -19.45 4.65 -26.87
CA PRO A 376 -20.31 4.06 -25.83
C PRO A 376 -20.09 2.53 -25.66
N LEU A 377 -20.51 1.99 -24.52
CA LEU A 377 -20.58 0.54 -24.31
C LEU A 377 -21.90 -0.03 -24.85
N PHE A 378 -21.80 -0.91 -25.84
CA PHE A 378 -22.96 -1.57 -26.47
C PHE A 378 -23.61 -2.63 -25.55
N LYS A 379 -24.80 -3.10 -25.95
CA LYS A 379 -25.67 -3.97 -25.15
C LYS A 379 -25.01 -5.28 -24.74
N ASP A 380 -24.22 -5.88 -25.63
CA ASP A 380 -23.48 -7.11 -25.41
C ASP A 380 -22.48 -6.99 -24.25
N VAL A 381 -21.68 -5.91 -24.23
CA VAL A 381 -20.72 -5.61 -23.15
C VAL A 381 -21.44 -5.39 -21.84
N ARG A 382 -22.51 -4.58 -21.86
CA ARG A 382 -23.30 -4.27 -20.66
C ARG A 382 -23.95 -5.53 -20.07
N GLU A 383 -24.41 -6.46 -20.90
CA GLU A 383 -24.99 -7.73 -20.46
C GLU A 383 -23.94 -8.67 -19.88
N ILE A 384 -22.75 -8.76 -20.47
CA ILE A 384 -21.62 -9.52 -19.90
C ILE A 384 -21.28 -8.97 -18.52
N TRP A 385 -21.12 -7.66 -18.40
CA TRP A 385 -20.75 -7.01 -17.14
C TRP A 385 -21.79 -7.25 -16.05
N LYS A 386 -23.08 -7.07 -16.38
CA LYS A 386 -24.20 -7.31 -15.47
C LYS A 386 -24.21 -8.75 -14.92
N ARG A 387 -23.83 -9.73 -15.74
CA ARG A 387 -23.80 -11.14 -15.34
C ARG A 387 -22.55 -11.53 -14.54
N ALA A 388 -21.43 -10.84 -14.74
CA ALA A 388 -20.17 -11.13 -14.07
C ALA A 388 -20.14 -10.67 -12.60
N SER A 389 -21.07 -9.80 -12.19
CA SER A 389 -21.12 -9.20 -10.84
C SER A 389 -19.86 -8.41 -10.45
N THR A 390 -19.04 -8.02 -11.43
CA THR A 390 -17.88 -7.13 -11.25
C THR A 390 -18.38 -5.68 -11.13
N ALA A 391 -17.95 -4.96 -10.10
CA ALA A 391 -18.22 -3.54 -9.93
C ALA A 391 -17.37 -2.67 -10.88
N TYR A 392 -17.64 -1.37 -10.94
CA TYR A 392 -16.90 -0.42 -11.77
C TYR A 392 -16.47 0.77 -10.93
N THR A 393 -15.18 1.09 -10.98
CA THR A 393 -14.55 2.19 -10.25
C THR A 393 -13.81 3.09 -11.24
N PRO A 394 -14.55 3.91 -12.02
CA PRO A 394 -13.93 4.86 -12.95
C PRO A 394 -13.17 5.93 -12.17
N THR A 395 -12.19 6.54 -12.82
CA THR A 395 -11.46 7.69 -12.27
C THR A 395 -11.60 8.89 -13.19
N LEU A 396 -11.41 10.08 -12.61
CA LEU A 396 -11.32 11.32 -13.38
C LEU A 396 -9.87 11.68 -13.73
N ILE A 397 -8.90 10.83 -13.41
CA ILE A 397 -7.47 11.13 -13.57
C ILE A 397 -6.84 10.22 -14.62
N VAL A 398 -7.15 8.93 -14.57
CA VAL A 398 -6.69 7.94 -15.53
C VAL A 398 -7.88 7.50 -16.37
N SER A 399 -8.00 8.14 -17.54
CA SER A 399 -9.12 7.89 -18.47
C SER A 399 -8.73 7.03 -19.68
N TYR A 400 -7.49 6.52 -19.73
CA TYR A 400 -6.84 5.75 -20.81
C TYR A 400 -6.95 6.35 -22.23
N ALA A 401 -8.15 6.32 -22.82
CA ALA A 401 -8.44 6.85 -24.15
C ALA A 401 -8.94 8.31 -24.11
N GLY A 402 -9.24 8.83 -22.91
CA GLY A 402 -9.59 10.23 -22.68
C GLY A 402 -8.50 11.02 -21.98
N VAL A 403 -8.70 12.34 -21.90
CA VAL A 403 -7.85 13.26 -21.13
C VAL A 403 -8.17 13.17 -19.63
N SER A 404 -7.20 13.52 -18.78
CA SER A 404 -7.47 13.66 -17.35
C SER A 404 -8.50 14.76 -17.11
N GLY A 405 -9.55 14.44 -16.36
CA GLY A 405 -10.56 15.38 -15.90
C GLY A 405 -10.03 16.46 -14.96
N GLU A 406 -8.78 16.35 -14.47
CA GLU A 406 -8.12 17.48 -13.81
C GLU A 406 -7.98 18.69 -14.74
N TYR A 407 -7.73 18.47 -16.03
CA TYR A 407 -7.58 19.56 -17.00
C TYR A 407 -8.85 20.38 -17.16
N TYR A 408 -10.04 19.75 -17.05
CA TYR A 408 -11.30 20.47 -16.99
C TYR A 408 -11.30 21.50 -15.86
N TRP A 409 -10.99 21.08 -14.64
CA TRP A 409 -10.96 21.99 -13.50
C TRP A 409 -9.90 23.07 -13.64
N TYR A 410 -8.73 22.75 -14.18
CA TYR A 410 -7.65 23.72 -14.40
C TYR A 410 -8.03 24.75 -15.47
N GLN A 411 -8.63 24.33 -16.58
CA GLN A 411 -9.09 25.19 -17.68
C GLN A 411 -10.24 26.12 -17.24
N HIS A 412 -11.22 25.59 -16.50
CA HIS A 412 -12.47 26.29 -16.19
C HIS A 412 -12.49 26.96 -14.81
N SER A 413 -11.46 26.79 -13.98
CA SER A 413 -11.43 27.39 -12.65
C SER A 413 -10.03 27.77 -12.18
N ASN A 414 -9.95 28.72 -11.24
CA ASN A 414 -8.70 29.08 -10.57
C ASN A 414 -8.48 28.16 -9.37
N VAL A 415 -8.17 26.88 -9.61
CA VAL A 415 -7.96 25.89 -8.54
C VAL A 415 -6.89 26.35 -7.54
N TRP A 416 -5.86 27.07 -8.00
CA TRP A 416 -4.80 27.66 -7.19
C TRP A 416 -5.22 28.85 -6.30
N GLU A 417 -6.48 29.28 -6.37
CA GLU A 417 -7.08 30.31 -5.51
C GLU A 417 -8.09 29.72 -4.52
N LYS A 418 -8.38 28.42 -4.62
CA LYS A 418 -9.40 27.76 -3.80
C LYS A 418 -8.95 27.65 -2.34
N GLU A 419 -9.39 28.58 -1.50
CA GLU A 419 -8.99 28.71 -0.09
C GLU A 419 -9.07 27.39 0.69
N ARG A 420 -10.20 26.66 0.56
CA ARG A 420 -10.38 25.36 1.24
C ARG A 420 -9.29 24.34 0.87
N LEU A 421 -8.88 24.30 -0.40
CA LEU A 421 -7.82 23.41 -0.87
C LEU A 421 -6.45 23.87 -0.37
N LEU A 422 -6.13 25.16 -0.53
CA LEU A 422 -4.87 25.77 -0.12
C LEU A 422 -4.63 25.75 1.39
N ARG A 423 -5.70 25.67 2.19
CA ARG A 423 -5.62 25.55 3.66
C ARG A 423 -4.88 24.28 4.09
N PHE A 424 -4.95 23.23 3.28
CA PHE A 424 -4.38 21.92 3.64
C PHE A 424 -3.26 21.51 2.68
N THR A 425 -3.40 21.75 1.38
CA THR A 425 -2.43 21.28 0.39
C THR A 425 -1.30 22.30 0.18
N PRO A 426 -0.01 21.87 0.17
CA PRO A 426 1.11 22.77 -0.09
C PRO A 426 0.99 23.46 -1.46
N ARG A 427 1.31 24.77 -1.49
CA ARG A 427 1.28 25.57 -2.73
C ARG A 427 2.13 24.97 -3.85
N SER A 428 3.30 24.43 -3.52
CA SER A 428 4.19 23.79 -4.52
C SER A 428 3.56 22.61 -5.23
N VAL A 429 2.57 21.94 -4.64
CA VAL A 429 1.82 20.84 -5.28
C VAL A 429 0.74 21.38 -6.21
N ILE A 430 -0.01 22.40 -5.79
CA ILE A 430 -1.13 22.95 -6.58
C ILE A 430 -0.63 23.85 -7.72
N ASP A 431 0.31 24.74 -7.43
CA ASP A 431 0.78 25.76 -8.37
C ASP A 431 1.47 25.11 -9.59
N THR A 432 2.26 24.05 -9.37
CA THR A 432 2.99 23.33 -10.44
C THR A 432 2.07 22.57 -11.40
N ARG A 433 0.84 22.25 -10.97
CA ARG A 433 -0.12 21.48 -11.79
C ARG A 433 -1.19 22.34 -12.45
N SER A 434 -1.63 23.40 -11.77
CA SER A 434 -2.88 24.09 -12.13
C SER A 434 -2.69 25.49 -12.74
N ARG A 435 -1.56 26.17 -12.49
CA ARG A 435 -1.34 27.53 -13.01
C ARG A 435 -1.08 27.57 -14.51
N HIS A 436 -0.37 26.57 -15.02
CA HIS A 436 -0.20 26.38 -16.46
C HIS A 436 -1.32 25.47 -16.94
N ARG A 437 -2.21 26.03 -17.76
CA ARG A 437 -3.43 25.38 -18.19
C ARG A 437 -3.22 24.69 -19.52
N THR A 438 -3.51 23.39 -19.57
CA THR A 438 -3.79 22.69 -20.81
C THR A 438 -5.18 23.09 -21.27
N MET A 439 -5.30 23.63 -22.49
CA MET A 439 -6.58 24.00 -23.09
C MET A 439 -6.99 22.92 -24.08
N LEU A 440 -8.19 22.38 -23.92
CA LEU A 440 -8.76 21.32 -24.76
C LEU A 440 -10.16 21.73 -25.25
N PRO A 441 -10.61 21.23 -26.42
CA PRO A 441 -12.00 21.32 -26.85
C PRO A 441 -12.95 20.72 -25.79
N GLU A 442 -14.13 21.31 -25.60
CA GLU A 442 -15.09 20.87 -24.57
C GLU A 442 -15.55 19.41 -24.78
N GLU A 443 -15.68 19.00 -26.05
CA GLU A 443 -16.09 17.64 -26.46
C GLU A 443 -15.14 16.54 -25.95
N GLU A 444 -13.88 16.86 -25.67
CA GLU A 444 -12.91 15.90 -25.09
C GLU A 444 -13.27 15.50 -23.65
N TYR A 445 -14.10 16.29 -22.96
CA TYR A 445 -14.56 15.99 -21.59
C TYR A 445 -15.89 15.22 -21.54
N GLU A 446 -16.59 15.04 -22.67
CA GLU A 446 -17.92 14.39 -22.69
C GLU A 446 -17.86 12.88 -22.42
N ASN A 447 -16.80 12.22 -22.89
CA ASN A 447 -16.63 10.76 -22.81
C ASN A 447 -15.42 10.35 -21.96
N GLY A 448 -14.83 11.31 -21.24
CA GLY A 448 -13.61 11.18 -20.43
C GLY A 448 -13.80 10.32 -19.20
#